data_AF-A0A3S1L5G1-F1
#
_entry.id   AF-A0A3S1L5G1-F1
#
_cell.length_a   1.000
_cell.length_b   1.000
_cell.length_c   1.000
_cell.angle_alpha   90.00
_cell.angle_beta   90.00
_cell.angle_gamma   90.00
#
_symmetry.space_group_name_H-M   'P 1'
#
loop_
_entity.id
_entity.type
_entity.pdbx_description
1 polymer ?
#
loop_
_entity_poly.entity_id
_entity_poly.type
_entity_poly.pdbx_seq_one_letter_code
_entity_poly.pdbx_strand_id
1 'polypeptide(L)' 'MASKHFGLTPAEVTDIVNSSLSYTTLAESLAYMGKPGEKGTLHGIFDTVMYLNLENGAADNRLVAADQIDSSAINKIPAK' A
#
# COMPACT_ATOMS: atom_id res chain seq x y z
N MET A 1 -20.81 -5.86 -18.53
CA MET A 1 -21.58 -4.88 -17.74
C MET A 1 -22.16 -5.61 -16.54
N ALA A 2 -21.47 -5.59 -15.39
CA ALA A 2 -21.80 -6.44 -14.23
C ALA A 2 -23.14 -6.10 -13.54
N SER A 3 -23.71 -4.91 -13.77
CA SER A 3 -24.90 -4.43 -13.03
C SER A 3 -26.18 -5.25 -13.26
N LYS A 4 -26.42 -5.80 -14.46
CA LYS A 4 -27.63 -6.58 -14.75
C LYS A 4 -27.67 -7.96 -14.06
N HIS A 5 -26.52 -8.52 -13.67
CA HIS A 5 -26.47 -9.84 -13.03
C HIS A 5 -26.75 -9.79 -11.52
N PHE A 6 -26.58 -8.63 -10.88
CA PHE A 6 -26.77 -8.44 -9.44
C PHE A 6 -27.99 -7.59 -9.09
N GLY A 7 -28.78 -7.17 -10.08
CA GLY A 7 -29.99 -6.36 -9.86
C GLY A 7 -29.72 -4.92 -9.39
N LEU A 8 -28.49 -4.44 -9.50
CA LEU A 8 -28.10 -3.10 -9.04
C LEU A 8 -28.31 -2.05 -10.12
N THR A 9 -28.90 -0.93 -9.72
CA THR A 9 -28.98 0.28 -10.54
C THR A 9 -27.59 0.92 -10.66
N PRO A 10 -27.35 1.76 -11.70
CA PRO A 10 -26.11 2.51 -11.81
C PRO A 10 -25.80 3.38 -10.59
N ALA A 11 -26.83 3.95 -9.95
CA ALA A 11 -26.69 4.77 -8.74
C ALA A 11 -26.18 3.93 -7.56
N GLU A 12 -26.73 2.74 -7.34
CA GLU A 12 -26.26 1.84 -6.28
C GLU A 12 -24.82 1.36 -6.51
N VAL A 13 -24.43 1.14 -7.76
CA VAL A 13 -23.04 0.82 -8.10
C VAL A 13 -22.12 2.00 -7.79
N THR A 14 -22.53 3.22 -8.12
CA THR A 14 -21.77 4.44 -7.82
C THR A 14 -21.64 4.67 -6.31
N ASP A 15 -22.70 4.48 -5.55
CA ASP A 15 -22.68 4.63 -4.08
C ASP A 15 -21.73 3.61 -3.44
N ILE A 16 -21.78 2.34 -3.85
CA ILE A 16 -20.85 1.31 -3.38
C ILE A 16 -19.40 1.70 -3.67
N VAL A 17 -19.10 2.17 -4.88
CA VAL A 17 -17.75 2.61 -5.25
C VAL A 17 -17.31 3.81 -4.39
N ASN A 18 -18.22 4.73 -4.07
CA ASN A 18 -17.91 5.92 -3.31
C ASN A 18 -17.84 5.69 -1.79
N SER A 19 -18.54 4.68 -1.25
CA SER A 19 -18.68 4.49 0.20
C SER A 19 -17.94 3.27 0.75
N SER A 20 -17.82 2.20 -0.03
CA SER A 20 -17.26 0.93 0.44
C SER A 20 -15.81 0.68 0.02
N LEU A 21 -15.32 1.47 -0.93
CA LEU A 21 -13.94 1.36 -1.41
C LEU A 21 -13.11 2.48 -0.79
N SER A 22 -12.20 2.11 0.11
CA SER A 22 -11.14 3.02 0.56
C SER A 22 -9.97 2.92 -0.40
N TYR A 23 -9.63 4.04 -1.02
CA TYR A 23 -8.48 4.14 -1.91
C TYR A 23 -7.32 4.82 -1.17
N THR A 24 -6.15 4.19 -1.22
CA THR A 24 -4.90 4.89 -0.88
C THR A 24 -4.60 5.87 -2.00
N THR A 25 -4.62 7.16 -1.70
CA THR A 25 -4.29 8.21 -2.65
C THR A 25 -2.84 8.10 -3.11
N LEU A 26 -2.51 8.75 -4.23
CA LEU A 26 -1.11 8.84 -4.68
C LEU A 26 -0.23 9.52 -3.61
N ALA A 27 -0.74 10.56 -2.95
CA ALA A 27 -0.03 11.27 -1.89
C ALA A 27 0.29 10.34 -0.70
N GLU A 28 -0.71 9.58 -0.22
CA GLU A 28 -0.50 8.60 0.86
C GLU A 28 0.46 7.49 0.43
N SER A 29 0.32 6.99 -0.80
CA SER A 29 1.20 5.95 -1.34
C SER A 29 2.66 6.43 -1.42
N LEU A 30 2.89 7.69 -1.82
CA LEU A 30 4.22 8.30 -1.82
C LEU A 30 4.76 8.48 -0.39
N ALA A 31 3.92 8.83 0.58
CA ALA A 31 4.34 8.93 1.98
C ALA A 31 4.71 7.55 2.58
N TYR A 32 3.99 6.50 2.18
CA TYR A 32 4.26 5.12 2.60
C TYR A 32 5.57 4.58 2.03
N MET A 33 5.77 4.78 0.72
CA MET A 33 6.92 4.24 -0.01
C MET A 33 8.19 5.08 0.18
N GLY A 34 8.04 6.39 0.37
CA GLY A 34 9.16 7.33 0.40
C GLY A 34 9.67 7.69 -1.00
N LYS A 35 10.85 8.31 -1.04
CA LYS A 35 11.52 8.76 -2.27
C LYS A 35 12.86 8.03 -2.44
N PRO A 36 13.48 8.08 -3.62
CA PRO A 36 14.86 7.60 -3.76
C PRO A 36 15.78 8.28 -2.74
N GLY A 37 16.40 7.49 -1.86
CA GLY A 37 17.27 7.99 -0.79
C GLY A 37 16.55 8.46 0.49
N GLU A 38 15.22 8.40 0.56
CA GLU A 38 14.43 8.84 1.71
C GLU A 38 13.39 7.80 2.10
N LYS A 39 13.42 7.36 3.36
CA LYS A 39 12.53 6.31 3.87
C LYS A 39 11.09 6.81 4.01
N GLY A 40 10.14 6.06 3.46
CA GLY A 40 8.72 6.22 3.77
C GLY A 40 8.30 5.47 5.05
N THR A 41 7.06 5.65 5.49
CA THR A 41 6.58 5.06 6.76
C THR A 41 6.62 3.53 6.79
N LEU A 42 6.48 2.86 5.63
CA LEU A 42 6.54 1.41 5.54
C LEU A 42 7.89 0.84 5.97
N HIS A 43 8.97 1.60 5.84
CA HIS A 43 10.30 1.13 6.24
C HIS A 43 10.39 0.88 7.75
N GLY A 44 9.81 1.78 8.56
CA GLY A 44 9.78 1.60 10.02
C GLY A 44 8.86 0.46 10.45
N ILE A 45 7.73 0.31 9.76
CA ILE A 45 6.80 -0.82 10.00
C ILE A 45 7.50 -2.15 9.66
N PHE A 46 8.19 -2.20 8.52
CA PHE A 46 8.97 -3.36 8.11
C PHE A 46 10.01 -3.73 9.17
N ASP A 47 10.81 -2.77 9.63
CA ASP A 47 11.84 -3.00 10.65
C ASP A 47 11.22 -3.55 11.95
N THR A 48 10.05 -3.04 12.33
CA THR A 48 9.33 -3.50 13.53
C THR A 48 8.82 -4.92 13.38
N VAL A 49 8.16 -5.24 12.26
CA VAL A 49 7.65 -6.60 11.99
C VAL A 49 8.80 -7.59 11.86
N MET A 50 9.91 -7.19 11.21
CA MET A 50 11.10 -8.03 11.10
C MET A 50 11.71 -8.33 12.47
N TYR A 51 11.79 -7.33 13.35
CA TYR A 51 12.24 -7.53 14.72
C TYR A 51 11.36 -8.55 15.46
N LEU A 52 10.04 -8.38 15.41
CA LEU A 52 9.09 -9.31 16.04
C LEU A 52 9.19 -10.72 15.47
N ASN A 53 9.39 -10.86 14.16
CA ASN A 53 9.53 -12.17 13.53
C ASN A 53 10.79 -12.91 13.98
N LEU A 54 11.91 -12.21 14.15
CA LEU A 54 13.14 -12.81 14.68
C LEU A 54 12.98 -13.19 16.16
N GLU A 55 12.42 -12.28 16.96
CA GLU A 55 12.23 -12.49 18.40
C GLU A 55 11.32 -13.70 18.69
N ASN A 56 10.25 -13.87 17.90
CA ASN A 56 9.30 -14.96 18.07
C ASN A 56 9.69 -16.24 17.29
N GLY A 57 10.86 -16.28 16.65
CA GLY A 57 11.31 -17.43 15.87
C GLY A 57 10.50 -17.70 14.60
N ALA A 58 9.76 -16.72 14.10
CA ALA A 58 9.02 -16.79 12.84
C ALA A 58 9.91 -16.52 11.60
N ALA A 59 11.13 -16.04 11.80
CA ALA A 59 12.14 -15.88 10.77
C ALA A 59 13.54 -16.19 11.30
N ASP A 60 14.39 -16.78 10.46
CA ASP A 60 15.78 -17.11 10.80
C ASP A 60 16.77 -16.01 10.41
N ASN A 61 16.40 -15.19 9.42
CA ASN A 61 17.28 -14.20 8.80
C ASN A 61 16.69 -12.80 8.89
N ARG A 62 17.56 -11.82 9.15
CA ARG A 62 17.19 -10.42 9.15
C ARG A 62 17.20 -9.85 7.74
N LEU A 63 16.05 -9.37 7.29
CA LEU A 63 15.95 -8.55 6.08
C LEU A 63 16.06 -7.06 6.43
N VAL A 64 16.48 -6.25 5.46
CA VAL A 64 16.63 -4.80 5.59
C VAL A 64 15.64 -4.10 4.67
N ALA A 65 14.80 -3.22 5.22
CA ALA A 65 13.72 -2.57 4.47
C ALA A 65 14.21 -1.89 3.16
N ALA A 66 15.37 -1.23 3.19
CA ALA A 66 15.93 -0.52 2.04
C ALA A 66 16.29 -1.44 0.86
N ASP A 67 16.57 -2.72 1.13
CA ASP A 67 16.88 -3.71 0.09
C ASP A 67 15.61 -4.39 -0.44
N GLN A 68 14.50 -4.29 0.31
CA GLN A 68 13.24 -4.98 -0.01
C GLN A 68 12.18 -4.04 -0.60
N ILE A 69 12.27 -2.74 -0.32
CA ILE A 69 11.28 -1.74 -0.75
C ILE A 69 11.87 -0.89 -1.87
N ASP A 70 11.42 -1.14 -3.09
CA ASP A 70 11.74 -0.30 -4.26
C ASP A 70 10.66 0.77 -4.47
N SER A 71 11.01 2.04 -4.21
CA SER A 71 10.14 3.19 -4.43
C SER A 71 10.30 3.84 -5.82
N SER A 72 11.17 3.30 -6.68
CA SER A 72 11.52 3.93 -7.97
C SER A 72 10.37 4.01 -8.95
N ALA A 73 9.44 3.05 -8.94
CA ALA A 73 8.31 3.02 -9.85
C ALA A 73 7.28 4.11 -9.53
N ILE A 74 6.87 4.22 -8.27
CA ILE A 74 5.82 5.15 -7.85
C ILE A 74 6.27 6.62 -7.94
N ASN A 75 7.56 6.88 -7.73
CA ASN A 75 8.12 8.22 -7.82
C ASN A 75 8.21 8.77 -9.26
N LYS A 76 7.90 7.96 -10.29
CA LYS A 76 7.78 8.41 -11.69
C LYS A 76 6.38 8.89 -12.05
N ILE A 77 5.40 8.71 -11.16
CA ILE A 77 4.01 9.10 -11.41
C ILE A 77 3.87 10.59 -11.12
N PRO A 78 3.48 11.42 -12.11
CA PRO A 78 3.27 12.85 -11.89
C PRO A 78 2.07 13.07 -10.96
N ALA A 79 2.18 14.09 -10.09
CA ALA A 79 1.02 14.62 -9.41
C ALA A 79 0.03 15.18 -10.45
N LYS A 80 -1.26 14.92 -10.27
CA LYS A 80 -2.33 15.49 -11.10
C LYS A 80 -2.57 16.94 -10.78
#